data_AF-A0A3S1JAT3-F1
#
_entry.id   AF-A0A3S1JAT3-F1
#
_cell.length_a   1.000
_cell.length_b   1.000
_cell.length_c   1.000
_cell.angle_alpha   90.00
_cell.angle_beta   90.00
_cell.angle_gamma   90.00
#
_symmetry.space_group_name_H-M   'P 1'
#
loop_
_entity.id
_entity.type
_entity.pdbx_description
1 polymer ?
#
loop_
_entity_poly.entity_id
_entity_poly.type
_entity_poly.pdbx_seq_one_letter_code
_entity_poly.pdbx_strand_id
1 'polypeptide(L)'
;LKLYYEDYIAQWDSILRDIRLAPLADLNIASENLKDLSSADSALKRLLTAVVQETELTRSDEAPADNKAATKAGSKLLSKLGKLGKLAKTGAKLLPRAGSANEVDLTGNLVAEHFKPLKGAIAEVDGQPPALDAAVVALTALSNVLQTVTANPDPQDAIKKQGGLAELTGAVARQAQILPDPVDDWLGGIAGDTSGLTQKAVTSELNAIWRADILPFCQAALNDRY
;
A
#
# COMPACT_ATOMS: atom_id res chain seq x y z
N LEU A 1 -24.01 17.05 8.94
CA LEU A 1 -22.57 16.78 8.78
C LEU A 1 -22.24 15.30 8.94
N LYS A 2 -22.84 14.58 9.90
CA LYS A 2 -22.66 13.12 10.01
C LYS A 2 -22.87 12.37 8.69
N LEU A 3 -24.02 12.57 8.02
CA LEU A 3 -24.30 11.96 6.72
C LEU A 3 -23.22 12.31 5.66
N TYR A 4 -22.72 13.55 5.66
CA TYR A 4 -21.66 13.96 4.76
C TYR A 4 -20.34 13.21 5.03
N TYR A 5 -19.96 13.00 6.30
CA TYR A 5 -18.77 12.22 6.64
C TYR A 5 -18.94 10.73 6.35
N GLU A 6 -20.14 10.19 6.54
CA GLU A 6 -20.45 8.80 6.15
C GLU A 6 -20.36 8.63 4.62
N ASP A 7 -20.90 9.56 3.84
CA ASP A 7 -20.77 9.56 2.37
C ASP A 7 -19.30 9.75 1.93
N TYR A 8 -18.56 10.63 2.61
CA TYR A 8 -17.14 10.85 2.36
C TYR A 8 -16.31 9.57 2.60
N ILE A 9 -16.56 8.88 3.72
CA ILE A 9 -15.96 7.58 4.01
C ILE A 9 -16.31 6.57 2.92
N ALA A 10 -17.60 6.45 2.58
CA ALA A 10 -18.06 5.47 1.59
C ALA A 10 -17.40 5.69 0.22
N GLN A 11 -17.22 6.94 -0.19
CA GLN A 11 -16.55 7.27 -1.44
C GLN A 11 -15.07 6.86 -1.42
N TRP A 12 -14.35 7.14 -0.34
CA TRP A 12 -12.95 6.72 -0.20
C TRP A 12 -12.80 5.20 -0.11
N ASP A 13 -13.61 4.54 0.71
CA ASP A 13 -13.63 3.08 0.81
C ASP A 13 -13.88 2.44 -0.56
N SER A 14 -14.81 2.97 -1.35
CA SER A 14 -15.08 2.49 -2.71
C SER A 14 -13.85 2.65 -3.61
N ILE A 15 -13.21 3.82 -3.61
CA ILE A 15 -12.01 4.07 -4.44
C ILE A 15 -10.89 3.10 -4.04
N LEU A 16 -10.62 2.96 -2.75
CA LEU A 16 -9.57 2.06 -2.25
C LEU A 16 -9.88 0.60 -2.60
N ARG A 17 -11.14 0.17 -2.48
CA ARG A 17 -11.58 -1.17 -2.88
C ARG A 17 -11.58 -1.43 -4.38
N ASP A 18 -11.47 -0.41 -5.23
CA ASP A 18 -11.33 -0.58 -6.68
C ASP A 18 -9.86 -0.65 -7.13
N ILE A 19 -8.93 -0.14 -6.32
CA ILE A 19 -7.50 -0.24 -6.58
C ILE A 19 -7.03 -1.69 -6.45
N ARG A 20 -6.18 -2.12 -7.38
CA ARG A 20 -5.54 -3.45 -7.38
C ARG A 20 -4.06 -3.28 -7.70
N LEU A 21 -3.24 -4.20 -7.19
CA LEU A 21 -1.87 -4.32 -7.69
C LEU A 21 -1.89 -4.79 -9.14
N ALA A 22 -0.92 -4.33 -9.92
CA ALA A 22 -0.70 -4.83 -11.26
C ALA A 22 -0.35 -6.32 -11.19
N PRO A 23 -0.99 -7.19 -12.01
CA PRO A 23 -0.72 -8.62 -11.98
C PRO A 23 0.75 -8.94 -12.27
N LEU A 24 1.32 -9.91 -11.56
CA LEU A 24 2.68 -10.40 -11.85
C LEU A 24 2.62 -11.37 -13.05
N ALA A 25 2.48 -10.82 -14.25
CA ALA A 25 2.16 -11.58 -15.45
C ALA A 25 3.30 -12.49 -15.95
N ASP A 26 4.55 -12.07 -15.76
CA ASP A 26 5.77 -12.80 -16.07
C ASP A 26 6.89 -12.46 -15.07
N LEU A 27 8.04 -13.13 -15.18
CA LEU A 27 9.14 -12.99 -14.23
C LEU A 27 9.76 -11.58 -14.22
N ASN A 28 9.82 -10.90 -15.36
CA ASN A 28 10.41 -9.57 -15.46
C ASN A 28 9.51 -8.54 -14.79
N ILE A 29 8.21 -8.57 -15.15
CA ILE A 29 7.19 -7.72 -14.50
C ILE A 29 7.13 -7.99 -13.00
N ALA A 30 7.19 -9.26 -12.60
CA ALA A 30 7.21 -9.64 -11.19
C ALA A 30 8.41 -9.06 -10.44
N SER A 31 9.61 -9.21 -11.02
CA SER A 31 10.86 -8.71 -10.46
C SER A 31 10.85 -7.19 -10.30
N GLU A 32 10.38 -6.45 -11.31
CA GLU A 32 10.28 -4.99 -11.28
C GLU A 32 9.24 -4.51 -10.26
N ASN A 33 8.02 -5.05 -10.30
CA ASN A 33 6.94 -4.63 -9.41
C ASN A 33 7.25 -4.96 -7.94
N LEU A 34 7.78 -6.14 -7.64
CA LEU A 34 8.12 -6.51 -6.27
C LEU A 34 9.32 -5.71 -5.75
N LYS A 35 10.26 -5.32 -6.62
CA LYS A 35 11.33 -4.39 -6.27
C LYS A 35 10.77 -3.02 -5.87
N ASP A 36 9.85 -2.45 -6.64
CA ASP A 36 9.18 -1.19 -6.27
C ASP A 36 8.45 -1.32 -4.93
N LEU A 37 7.60 -2.35 -4.78
CA LEU A 37 6.81 -2.60 -3.57
C LEU A 37 7.68 -2.79 -2.33
N SER A 38 8.85 -3.41 -2.47
CA SER A 38 9.81 -3.61 -1.38
C SER A 38 10.66 -2.37 -1.05
N SER A 39 10.62 -1.33 -1.88
CA SER A 39 11.46 -0.15 -1.70
C SER A 39 10.96 0.72 -0.55
N ALA A 40 11.88 1.50 0.05
CA ALA A 40 11.55 2.41 1.14
C ALA A 40 10.55 3.52 0.73
N ASP A 41 10.44 3.79 -0.57
CA ASP A 41 9.61 4.82 -1.19
C ASP A 41 8.74 4.21 -2.31
N SER A 42 8.04 3.12 -1.96
CA SER A 42 7.20 2.36 -2.89
C SER A 42 5.93 3.10 -3.31
N ALA A 43 5.38 2.75 -4.47
CA ALA A 43 4.11 3.29 -4.93
C ALA A 43 2.97 3.06 -3.91
N LEU A 44 2.96 1.90 -3.25
CA LEU A 44 2.00 1.56 -2.20
C LEU A 44 2.13 2.52 -1.00
N LYS A 45 3.35 2.76 -0.51
CA LYS A 45 3.57 3.66 0.63
C LYS A 45 3.20 5.10 0.29
N ARG A 46 3.49 5.56 -0.93
CA ARG A 46 3.09 6.89 -1.42
C ARG A 46 1.58 7.03 -1.49
N LEU A 47 0.88 6.01 -2.01
CA LEU A 47 -0.58 5.97 -2.06
C LEU A 47 -1.18 6.06 -0.65
N LEU A 48 -0.75 5.20 0.27
CA LEU A 48 -1.26 5.21 1.65
C LEU A 48 -0.95 6.53 2.37
N THR A 49 0.23 7.10 2.12
CA THR A 49 0.60 8.42 2.67
C THR A 49 -0.35 9.51 2.18
N ALA A 50 -0.67 9.52 0.88
CA ALA A 50 -1.60 10.49 0.31
C ALA A 50 -3.02 10.31 0.86
N VAL A 51 -3.49 9.06 0.99
CA VAL A 51 -4.81 8.76 1.58
C VAL A 51 -4.89 9.28 3.01
N VAL A 52 -3.91 8.94 3.84
CA VAL A 52 -3.85 9.43 5.24
C VAL A 52 -3.74 10.96 5.31
N GLN A 53 -3.07 11.59 4.35
CA GLN A 53 -3.01 13.05 4.26
C GLN A 53 -4.38 13.68 4.05
N GLU A 54 -5.21 13.10 3.18
CA GLU A 54 -6.54 13.60 2.84
C GLU A 54 -7.62 13.21 3.87
N THR A 55 -7.47 12.07 4.55
CA THR A 55 -8.51 11.56 5.47
C THR A 55 -8.29 11.93 6.94
N GLU A 56 -7.09 12.37 7.32
CA GLU A 56 -6.81 12.85 8.68
C GLU A 56 -7.31 14.31 8.84
N LEU A 57 -8.63 14.47 8.86
CA LEU A 57 -9.31 15.78 8.92
C LEU A 57 -9.13 16.52 10.24
N THR A 58 -8.59 15.85 11.26
CA THR A 58 -8.34 16.38 12.61
C THR A 58 -6.95 16.98 12.76
N ARG A 59 -6.12 16.92 11.69
CA ARG A 59 -4.79 17.50 11.68
C ARG A 59 -4.90 19.02 11.90
N SER A 60 -4.17 19.52 12.89
CA SER A 60 -3.94 20.96 13.00
C SER A 60 -2.95 21.35 11.89
N ASP A 61 -3.19 22.44 11.16
CA ASP A 61 -2.27 22.99 10.14
C ASP A 61 -0.94 23.50 10.75
N GLU A 62 -0.29 22.72 11.60
CA GLU A 62 1.10 22.91 11.97
C GLU A 62 1.96 22.38 10.83
N ALA A 63 2.28 23.30 9.92
CA ALA A 63 3.32 23.13 8.93
C ALA A 63 4.60 22.55 9.57
N PRO A 64 5.35 21.69 8.87
CA PRO A 64 6.53 21.04 9.42
C PRO A 64 7.51 22.06 10.02
N ALA A 65 7.99 21.75 11.22
CA ALA A 65 8.77 22.62 12.10
C ALA A 65 10.19 22.98 11.61
N ASP A 66 10.47 22.87 10.31
CA ASP A 66 11.79 23.13 9.72
C ASP A 66 11.96 24.53 9.16
N ASN A 67 10.92 25.36 9.09
CA ASN A 67 11.06 26.78 8.75
C ASN A 67 11.20 27.68 9.99
N LYS A 68 12.24 27.43 10.80
CA LYS A 68 12.66 28.32 11.92
C LYS A 68 13.14 29.72 11.49
N ALA A 69 13.18 30.01 10.18
CA ALA A 69 13.46 31.34 9.65
C ALA A 69 12.21 32.24 9.51
N ALA A 70 11.02 31.66 9.31
CA ALA A 70 9.79 32.44 9.09
C ALA A 70 9.08 32.87 10.39
N THR A 71 9.34 32.19 11.50
CA THR A 71 8.70 32.44 12.82
C THR A 71 9.14 33.75 13.48
N LYS A 72 10.26 34.37 13.07
CA LYS A 72 10.70 35.66 13.62
C LYS A 72 9.95 36.87 13.04
N ALA A 73 9.30 36.74 11.87
CA ALA A 73 8.53 37.82 11.27
C ALA A 73 7.12 37.94 11.89
N GLY A 74 6.46 36.82 12.19
CA GLY A 74 5.12 36.79 12.81
C GLY A 74 5.09 37.26 14.27
N SER A 75 6.15 37.01 15.04
CA SER A 75 6.24 37.38 16.46
C SER A 75 6.25 38.91 16.70
N LYS A 76 6.81 39.70 15.77
CA LYS A 76 6.78 41.17 15.85
C LYS A 76 5.41 41.77 15.48
N LEU A 77 4.56 41.04 14.74
CA LEU A 77 3.19 41.47 14.46
C LEU A 77 2.25 41.16 15.64
N LEU A 78 2.40 39.99 16.29
CA LEU A 78 1.61 39.59 17.46
C LEU A 78 1.84 40.50 18.68
N SER A 79 3.09 40.95 18.91
CA SER A 79 3.40 41.83 20.05
C SER A 79 2.76 43.22 19.94
N LYS A 80 2.44 43.70 18.73
CA LYS A 80 1.67 44.93 18.51
C LYS A 80 0.16 44.72 18.65
N LEU A 81 -0.33 43.50 18.46
CA LEU A 81 -1.75 43.13 18.63
C LEU A 81 -2.14 42.82 20.10
N GLY A 82 -1.16 42.71 21.01
CA GLY A 82 -1.41 42.47 22.44
C GLY A 82 -2.22 43.57 23.15
N LYS A 83 -2.36 44.75 22.55
CA LYS A 83 -3.20 45.84 23.10
C LYS A 83 -4.67 45.75 22.72
N LEU A 84 -5.04 44.90 21.73
CA LEU A 84 -6.42 44.65 21.32
C LEU A 84 -7.05 43.44 22.04
N GLY A 85 -6.25 42.59 22.69
CA GLY A 85 -6.70 41.40 23.43
C GLY A 85 -7.54 41.67 24.69
N LYS A 86 -7.72 42.94 25.10
CA LYS A 86 -8.63 43.29 26.21
C LYS A 86 -10.10 43.40 25.81
N LEU A 87 -10.40 43.50 24.51
CA LEU A 87 -11.80 43.53 24.01
C LEU A 87 -12.38 42.14 23.70
N ALA A 88 -11.54 41.11 23.53
CA ALA A 88 -12.00 39.75 23.24
C ALA A 88 -12.54 38.99 24.47
N LYS A 89 -12.21 39.44 25.70
CA LYS A 89 -12.63 38.77 26.95
C LYS A 89 -14.12 38.95 27.26
N THR A 90 -14.80 39.87 26.59
CA THR A 90 -16.23 40.12 26.75
C THR A 90 -17.09 39.24 25.82
N GLY A 91 -16.52 38.70 24.74
CA GLY A 91 -17.22 37.81 23.78
C GLY A 91 -17.31 36.34 24.22
N ALA A 92 -16.46 35.91 25.17
CA ALA A 92 -16.42 34.53 25.65
C ALA A 92 -17.59 34.13 26.58
N LYS A 93 -18.49 35.07 26.92
CA LYS A 93 -19.69 34.80 27.74
C LYS A 93 -20.95 34.48 26.95
N LEU A 94 -20.86 34.37 25.61
CA LEU A 94 -22.00 34.07 24.73
C LEU A 94 -21.92 32.70 24.04
N LEU A 95 -21.01 31.82 24.45
CA LEU A 95 -20.99 30.43 23.99
C LEU A 95 -21.99 29.62 24.83
N PRO A 96 -23.07 29.07 24.22
CA PRO A 96 -24.01 28.22 24.93
C PRO A 96 -23.32 26.96 25.45
N ARG A 97 -23.74 26.55 26.65
CA ARG A 97 -23.27 25.42 27.42
C ARG A 97 -23.55 24.11 26.66
N ALA A 98 -22.52 23.28 26.51
CA ALA A 98 -22.59 21.91 26.01
C ALA A 98 -23.65 21.10 26.78
N GLY A 99 -24.49 20.39 26.04
CA GLY A 99 -25.60 19.62 26.61
C GLY A 99 -26.70 19.34 25.60
N SER A 100 -26.46 18.44 24.64
CA SER A 100 -27.50 17.66 23.97
C SER A 100 -26.83 16.49 23.24
N ALA A 101 -27.45 15.30 23.31
CA ALA A 101 -26.96 14.03 22.76
C ALA A 101 -26.97 13.95 21.22
N ASN A 102 -26.79 15.09 20.53
CA ASN A 102 -26.68 15.24 19.08
C ASN A 102 -25.70 16.39 18.76
N GLU A 103 -24.55 16.45 19.44
CA GLU A 103 -23.45 17.30 18.98
C GLU A 103 -22.91 16.72 17.68
N VAL A 104 -23.17 17.44 16.58
CA VAL A 104 -22.64 17.12 15.27
C VAL A 104 -21.13 17.31 15.34
N ASP A 105 -20.34 16.25 15.18
CA ASP A 105 -18.89 16.33 15.07
C ASP A 105 -18.53 17.30 13.92
N LEU A 106 -17.90 18.42 14.25
CA LEU A 106 -17.39 19.41 13.29
C LEU A 106 -15.89 19.27 13.04
N THR A 107 -15.22 18.37 13.75
CA THR A 107 -13.76 18.21 13.75
C THR A 107 -13.26 17.19 12.73
N GLY A 108 -14.16 16.36 12.19
CA GLY A 108 -13.79 15.28 11.27
C GLY A 108 -13.22 14.04 11.97
N ASN A 109 -13.37 13.95 13.30
CA ASN A 109 -12.96 12.78 14.08
C ASN A 109 -13.55 11.49 13.53
N LEU A 110 -14.81 11.51 13.09
CA LEU A 110 -15.46 10.34 12.50
C LEU A 110 -14.69 9.76 11.30
N VAL A 111 -14.17 10.63 10.42
CA VAL A 111 -13.36 10.23 9.26
C VAL A 111 -11.97 9.79 9.70
N ALA A 112 -11.32 10.56 10.57
CA ALA A 112 -9.98 10.25 11.05
C ALA A 112 -9.90 8.91 11.80
N GLU A 113 -10.90 8.58 12.61
CA GLU A 113 -10.99 7.30 13.32
C GLU A 113 -11.22 6.13 12.35
N HIS A 114 -12.07 6.29 11.33
CA HIS A 114 -12.32 5.25 10.32
C HIS A 114 -11.02 4.86 9.57
N PHE A 115 -10.21 5.85 9.18
CA PHE A 115 -8.95 5.62 8.45
C PHE A 115 -7.71 5.48 9.35
N LYS A 116 -7.88 5.50 10.67
CA LYS A 116 -6.79 5.30 11.63
C LYS A 116 -5.98 4.01 11.40
N PRO A 117 -6.60 2.87 11.03
CA PRO A 117 -5.83 1.66 10.70
C PRO A 117 -4.87 1.85 9.51
N LEU A 118 -5.28 2.58 8.46
CA LEU A 118 -4.40 2.88 7.32
C LEU A 118 -3.21 3.77 7.73
N LYS A 119 -3.43 4.72 8.65
CA LYS A 119 -2.34 5.49 9.25
C LYS A 119 -1.38 4.57 10.02
N GLY A 120 -1.91 3.64 10.82
CA GLY A 120 -1.12 2.64 11.55
C GLY A 120 -0.36 1.66 10.64
N ALA A 121 -0.74 1.52 9.37
CA ALA A 121 0.02 0.74 8.41
C ALA A 121 1.37 1.40 8.07
N ILE A 122 1.43 2.73 8.00
CA ILE A 122 2.60 3.48 7.48
C ILE A 122 3.33 4.34 8.51
N ALA A 123 2.75 4.56 9.67
CA ALA A 123 3.29 5.41 10.72
C ALA A 123 3.05 4.78 12.10
N GLU A 124 3.84 5.20 13.09
CA GLU A 124 3.60 4.84 14.48
C GLU A 124 2.29 5.47 14.97
N VAL A 125 1.42 4.64 15.54
CA VAL A 125 0.14 5.07 16.13
C VAL A 125 -0.02 4.36 17.46
N ASP A 126 -0.34 5.12 18.51
CA ASP A 126 -0.54 4.60 19.87
C ASP A 126 0.65 3.76 20.40
N GLY A 127 1.88 4.10 19.99
CA GLY A 127 3.11 3.40 20.37
C GLY A 127 3.36 2.08 19.62
N GLN A 128 2.49 1.73 18.67
CA GLN A 128 2.68 0.56 17.80
C GLN A 128 3.43 0.98 16.52
N PRO A 129 4.53 0.30 16.14
CA PRO A 129 5.25 0.60 14.90
C PRO A 129 4.37 0.33 13.65
N PRO A 130 4.76 0.89 12.48
CA PRO A 130 4.03 0.69 11.23
C PRO A 130 3.84 -0.80 10.90
N ALA A 131 2.59 -1.21 10.69
CA ALA A 131 2.30 -2.63 10.42
C ALA A 131 2.87 -3.10 9.06
N LEU A 132 3.08 -2.19 8.11
CA LEU A 132 3.59 -2.51 6.78
C LEU A 132 5.08 -2.92 6.78
N ASP A 133 5.84 -2.58 7.82
CA ASP A 133 7.30 -2.81 7.85
C ASP A 133 7.64 -4.30 7.71
N ALA A 134 6.91 -5.18 8.40
CA ALA A 134 7.12 -6.62 8.32
C ALA A 134 6.79 -7.18 6.93
N ALA A 135 5.75 -6.64 6.27
CA ALA A 135 5.39 -7.00 4.91
C ALA A 135 6.46 -6.55 3.91
N VAL A 136 7.03 -5.34 4.07
CA VAL A 136 8.13 -4.84 3.23
C VAL A 136 9.37 -5.72 3.34
N VAL A 137 9.70 -6.21 4.54
CA VAL A 137 10.81 -7.16 4.73
C VAL A 137 10.55 -8.48 3.99
N ALA A 138 9.34 -9.03 4.10
CA ALA A 138 8.97 -10.26 3.37
C ALA A 138 9.00 -10.05 1.84
N LEU A 139 8.48 -8.92 1.36
CA LEU A 139 8.52 -8.53 -0.06
C LEU A 139 9.95 -8.37 -0.57
N THR A 140 10.84 -7.80 0.24
CA THR A 140 12.26 -7.65 -0.10
C THR A 140 12.92 -9.01 -0.31
N ALA A 141 12.67 -9.96 0.60
CA ALA A 141 13.22 -11.31 0.48
C ALA A 141 12.72 -12.02 -0.79
N LEU A 142 11.43 -11.91 -1.09
CA LEU A 142 10.83 -12.44 -2.32
C LEU A 142 11.40 -11.77 -3.59
N SER A 143 11.51 -10.43 -3.57
CA SER A 143 12.06 -9.63 -4.67
C SER A 143 13.50 -10.02 -4.99
N ASN A 144 14.35 -10.20 -3.97
CA ASN A 144 15.75 -10.60 -4.16
C ASN A 144 15.88 -11.97 -4.85
N VAL A 145 15.01 -12.91 -4.48
CA VAL A 145 14.97 -14.23 -5.12
C VAL A 145 14.56 -14.12 -6.59
N LEU A 146 13.50 -13.36 -6.87
CA LEU A 146 13.05 -13.19 -8.26
C LEU A 146 14.06 -12.45 -9.12
N GLN A 147 14.74 -11.44 -8.58
CA GLN A 147 15.84 -10.75 -9.27
C GLN A 147 16.96 -11.74 -9.64
N THR A 148 17.33 -12.63 -8.71
CA THR A 148 18.35 -13.67 -8.95
C THR A 148 17.91 -14.64 -10.05
N VAL A 149 16.64 -15.06 -10.03
CA VAL A 149 16.05 -15.91 -11.07
C VAL A 149 16.07 -15.21 -12.43
N THR A 150 15.64 -13.95 -12.52
CA THR A 150 15.59 -13.20 -13.78
C THR A 150 16.96 -12.89 -14.36
N ALA A 151 18.01 -12.82 -13.54
CA ALA A 151 19.38 -12.63 -14.00
C ALA A 151 20.02 -13.90 -14.58
N ASN A 152 19.38 -15.07 -14.41
CA ASN A 152 19.88 -16.33 -14.96
C ASN A 152 19.72 -16.35 -16.51
N PRO A 153 20.67 -16.94 -17.27
CA PRO A 153 20.50 -17.16 -18.72
C PRO A 153 19.26 -17.98 -19.09
N ASP A 154 18.82 -18.87 -18.19
CA ASP A 154 17.57 -19.61 -18.29
C ASP A 154 16.69 -19.38 -17.03
N PRO A 155 15.91 -18.27 -16.99
CA PRO A 155 15.06 -17.94 -15.85
C PRO A 155 13.97 -18.98 -15.57
N GLN A 156 13.50 -19.68 -16.60
CA GLN A 156 12.46 -20.69 -16.46
C GLN A 156 13.00 -21.94 -15.77
N ASP A 157 14.22 -22.35 -16.11
CA ASP A 157 14.93 -23.40 -15.36
C ASP A 157 15.30 -22.96 -13.94
N ALA A 158 15.77 -21.73 -13.79
CA ALA A 158 16.16 -21.17 -12.50
C ALA A 158 14.99 -21.14 -11.51
N ILE A 159 13.79 -20.68 -11.92
CA ILE A 159 12.64 -20.60 -11.00
C ILE A 159 12.17 -21.99 -10.52
N LYS A 160 12.26 -23.02 -11.37
CA LYS A 160 11.91 -24.40 -10.99
C LYS A 160 12.88 -24.96 -9.95
N LYS A 161 14.17 -24.65 -10.10
CA LYS A 161 15.24 -25.08 -9.18
C LYS A 161 15.32 -24.22 -7.92
N GLN A 162 14.70 -23.04 -7.95
CA GLN A 162 14.66 -22.11 -6.84
C GLN A 162 13.80 -22.67 -5.70
N GLY A 163 14.47 -23.32 -4.74
CA GLY A 163 13.86 -23.64 -3.45
C GLY A 163 13.43 -22.38 -2.70
N GLY A 164 12.38 -22.50 -1.89
CA GLY A 164 11.96 -21.42 -0.98
C GLY A 164 11.05 -20.34 -1.58
N LEU A 165 10.78 -20.33 -2.89
CA LEU A 165 9.84 -19.34 -3.47
C LEU A 165 8.44 -19.44 -2.85
N ALA A 166 7.93 -20.65 -2.65
CA ALA A 166 6.64 -20.90 -2.00
C ALA A 166 6.64 -20.47 -0.52
N GLU A 167 7.76 -20.66 0.18
CA GLU A 167 7.91 -20.25 1.58
C GLU A 167 7.93 -18.73 1.71
N LEU A 168 8.69 -18.03 0.87
CA LEU A 168 8.77 -16.57 0.82
C LEU A 168 7.43 -15.95 0.42
N THR A 169 6.77 -16.54 -0.57
CA THR A 169 5.39 -16.17 -0.94
C THR A 169 4.44 -16.33 0.25
N GLY A 170 4.51 -17.47 0.95
CA GLY A 170 3.71 -17.70 2.15
C GLY A 170 4.05 -16.73 3.28
N ALA A 171 5.29 -16.27 3.39
CA ALA A 171 5.68 -15.25 4.35
C ALA A 171 5.02 -13.90 4.05
N VAL A 172 5.00 -13.47 2.78
CA VAL A 172 4.27 -12.26 2.35
C VAL A 172 2.78 -12.39 2.67
N ALA A 173 2.15 -13.52 2.33
CA ALA A 173 0.73 -13.74 2.61
C ALA A 173 0.39 -13.68 4.11
N ARG A 174 1.25 -14.23 4.98
CA ARG A 174 1.06 -14.14 6.43
C ARG A 174 1.17 -12.71 6.96
N GLN A 175 2.10 -11.91 6.41
CA GLN A 175 2.21 -10.50 6.79
C GLN A 175 1.05 -9.67 6.23
N ALA A 176 0.50 -10.03 5.08
CA ALA A 176 -0.68 -9.37 4.52
C ALA A 176 -1.89 -9.50 5.46
N GLN A 177 -2.10 -10.66 6.09
CA GLN A 177 -3.26 -10.93 6.97
C GLN A 177 -3.37 -10.04 8.21
N ILE A 178 -2.28 -9.36 8.61
CA ILE A 178 -2.29 -8.46 9.77
C ILE A 178 -2.44 -6.98 9.36
N LEU A 179 -2.50 -6.71 8.06
CA LEU A 179 -2.72 -5.36 7.53
C LEU A 179 -4.21 -5.03 7.51
N PRO A 180 -4.57 -3.75 7.55
CA PRO A 180 -5.96 -3.33 7.41
C PRO A 180 -6.46 -3.46 5.98
N ASP A 181 -7.75 -3.72 5.82
CA ASP A 181 -8.45 -3.60 4.54
C ASP A 181 -8.20 -2.20 3.91
N PRO A 182 -8.01 -2.12 2.57
CA PRO A 182 -7.88 -3.21 1.60
C PRO A 182 -6.41 -3.63 1.33
N VAL A 183 -5.48 -3.24 2.19
CA VAL A 183 -4.03 -3.48 1.97
C VAL A 183 -3.68 -4.96 2.11
N ASP A 184 -4.37 -5.66 3.00
CA ASP A 184 -4.29 -7.11 3.16
C ASP A 184 -4.63 -7.85 1.86
N ASP A 185 -5.72 -7.47 1.19
CA ASP A 185 -6.15 -8.05 -0.09
C ASP A 185 -5.13 -7.76 -1.20
N TRP A 186 -4.63 -6.52 -1.27
CA TRP A 186 -3.61 -6.13 -2.24
C TRP A 186 -2.36 -7.00 -2.12
N LEU A 187 -1.79 -7.14 -0.92
CA LEU A 187 -0.59 -7.96 -0.71
C LEU A 187 -0.89 -9.45 -0.72
N GLY A 188 -2.09 -9.87 -0.32
CA GLY A 188 -2.55 -11.25 -0.39
C GLY A 188 -2.62 -11.78 -1.82
N GLY A 189 -2.98 -10.92 -2.78
CA GLY A 189 -3.01 -11.24 -4.21
C GLY A 189 -1.66 -11.68 -4.80
N ILE A 190 -0.54 -11.22 -4.21
CA ILE A 190 0.81 -11.59 -4.65
C ILE A 190 1.02 -13.11 -4.60
N ALA A 191 0.42 -13.80 -3.62
CA ALA A 191 0.55 -15.24 -3.52
C ALA A 191 -0.13 -16.01 -4.66
N GLY A 192 -1.28 -15.50 -5.12
CA GLY A 192 -1.93 -16.03 -6.32
C GLY A 192 -1.05 -15.86 -7.55
N ASP A 193 -0.50 -14.66 -7.74
CA ASP A 193 0.29 -14.33 -8.92
C ASP A 193 1.61 -15.10 -8.99
N THR A 194 2.36 -15.24 -7.88
CA THR A 194 3.61 -16.00 -7.87
C THR A 194 3.40 -17.50 -8.13
N SER A 195 2.28 -18.06 -7.67
CA SER A 195 1.90 -19.43 -8.03
C SER A 195 1.65 -19.58 -9.54
N GLY A 196 1.02 -18.58 -10.16
CA GLY A 196 0.81 -18.52 -11.61
C GLY A 196 2.11 -18.43 -12.41
N LEU A 197 3.12 -17.72 -11.92
CA LEU A 197 4.45 -17.66 -12.54
C LEU A 197 5.11 -19.04 -12.61
N THR A 198 5.07 -19.79 -11.50
CA THR A 198 5.65 -21.13 -11.43
C THR A 198 4.91 -22.11 -12.37
N GLN A 199 3.58 -22.03 -12.42
CA GLN A 199 2.77 -22.85 -13.32
C GLN A 199 3.08 -22.58 -14.80
N LYS A 200 3.25 -21.30 -15.17
CA LYS A 200 3.62 -20.90 -16.54
C LYS A 200 4.98 -21.46 -16.93
N ALA A 201 5.96 -21.44 -16.01
CA ALA A 201 7.28 -21.99 -16.25
C ALA A 201 7.25 -23.50 -16.57
N VAL A 202 6.50 -24.26 -15.78
CA VAL A 202 6.31 -25.72 -15.99
C VAL A 202 5.61 -25.99 -17.33
N THR A 203 4.58 -25.21 -17.65
CA THR A 203 3.82 -25.38 -18.90
C THR A 203 4.68 -25.06 -20.13
N SER A 204 5.52 -24.03 -20.04
CA SER A 204 6.47 -23.63 -21.10
C SER A 204 7.48 -24.74 -21.39
N GLU A 205 8.04 -25.36 -20.35
CA GLU A 205 8.95 -26.50 -20.49
C GLU A 205 8.28 -27.71 -21.12
N LEU A 206 7.07 -28.08 -20.67
CA LEU A 206 6.35 -29.21 -21.24
C LEU A 206 6.11 -29.01 -22.75
N ASN A 207 5.76 -27.80 -23.15
CA ASN A 207 5.62 -27.44 -24.56
C ASN A 207 6.97 -27.49 -25.32
N ALA A 208 8.07 -27.08 -24.68
CA ALA A 208 9.40 -27.17 -25.28
C ALA A 208 9.83 -28.63 -25.50
N ILE A 209 9.64 -29.50 -24.50
CA ILE A 209 9.90 -30.96 -24.60
C ILE A 209 9.03 -31.56 -25.71
N TRP A 210 7.73 -31.24 -25.72
CA TRP A 210 6.83 -31.74 -26.76
C TRP A 210 7.29 -31.33 -28.16
N ARG A 211 7.71 -30.07 -28.36
CA ARG A 211 8.23 -29.58 -29.64
C ARG A 211 9.56 -30.20 -30.05
N ALA A 212 10.42 -30.51 -29.09
CA ALA A 212 11.74 -31.08 -29.35
C ALA A 212 11.68 -32.58 -29.64
N ASP A 213 10.86 -33.32 -28.88
CA ASP A 213 10.95 -34.78 -28.85
C ASP A 213 9.76 -35.45 -29.55
N ILE A 214 8.55 -34.91 -29.39
CA ILE A 214 7.32 -35.56 -29.84
C ILE A 214 6.91 -35.03 -31.23
N LEU A 215 6.93 -33.72 -31.41
CA LEU A 215 6.52 -33.07 -32.66
C LEU A 215 7.31 -33.57 -33.89
N PRO A 216 8.65 -33.74 -33.85
CA PRO A 216 9.39 -34.21 -35.02
C PRO A 216 9.03 -35.64 -35.39
N PHE A 217 8.78 -36.51 -34.41
CA PHE A 217 8.27 -37.86 -34.65
C PHE A 217 6.89 -37.82 -35.31
N CYS A 218 5.95 -37.03 -34.78
CA CYS A 218 4.62 -36.90 -35.36
C CYS A 218 4.65 -36.36 -36.79
N GLN A 219 5.49 -35.34 -37.06
CA GLN A 219 5.67 -34.80 -38.42
C GLN A 219 6.27 -35.82 -39.37
N ALA A 220 7.28 -36.59 -38.94
CA ALA A 220 7.89 -37.64 -39.76
C ALA A 220 6.94 -38.81 -40.03
N ALA A 221 6.03 -39.14 -39.10
CA ALA A 221 5.06 -40.22 -39.26
C ALA A 221 3.87 -39.85 -40.16
N LEU A 222 3.53 -38.56 -40.25
CA LEU A 222 2.31 -38.06 -40.90
C LEU A 222 2.56 -37.31 -42.22
N ASN A 223 3.77 -36.77 -42.46
CA ASN A 223 4.10 -36.16 -43.76
C ASN A 223 4.25 -37.25 -44.84
N ASP A 224 3.81 -36.96 -46.07
CA ASP A 224 3.84 -37.86 -47.25
C ASP A 224 3.09 -39.20 -47.12
N ARG A 225 1.99 -39.23 -46.35
CA ARG A 225 1.02 -40.34 -46.42
C ARG A 225 -0.33 -39.87 -46.99
N TYR A 226 -0.79 -40.62 -48.01
CA TYR A 226 -2.09 -40.50 -48.68
C TYR A 226 -3.24 -41.06 -47.84
#